data_AF-A0A3E0I1W5-F1
#
_entry.id   AF-A0A3E0I1W5-F1
#
_cell.length_a   1.000
_cell.length_b   1.000
_cell.length_c   1.000
_cell.angle_alpha   90.00
_cell.angle_beta   90.00
_cell.angle_gamma   90.00
#
_symmetry.space_group_name_H-M   'P 1'
#
loop_
_entity.id
_entity.type
_entity.pdbx_description
1 polymer ?
#
loop_
_entity_poly.entity_id
_entity_poly.type
_entity_poly.pdbx_seq_one_letter_code
_entity_poly.pdbx_strand_id
1 'polypeptide(L)'
;MFNFFKKKKVKGLTIVCDTDVILINSKPLTFPTDYTTLIEILGKPTRELKKSNDYIIWDTHGIFCGYTERDNILSINIYQNKKDRSEYNTKKQFKGKLVLNDEEITNDEFGKIPLGKVAIHRLGRESDMRFGFSIGVNRVYKGL
;
A
#
# COMPACT_ATOMS: atom_id res chain seq x y z
N MET A 1 29.14 18.87 10.29
CA MET A 1 28.93 18.90 8.82
C MET A 1 27.89 17.83 8.50
N PHE A 2 26.63 18.21 8.31
CA PHE A 2 25.57 17.26 7.95
C PHE A 2 25.50 17.18 6.43
N ASN A 3 25.96 16.05 5.88
CA ASN A 3 25.81 15.76 4.45
C ASN A 3 24.33 15.55 4.14
N PHE A 4 23.69 16.59 3.60
CA PHE A 4 22.42 16.45 2.89
C PHE A 4 22.67 15.63 1.62
N PHE A 5 22.51 14.32 1.71
CA PHE A 5 22.41 13.48 0.53
C PHE A 5 21.19 13.96 -0.27
N LYS A 6 21.44 14.54 -1.46
CA LYS A 6 20.42 14.79 -2.47
C LYS A 6 19.67 13.48 -2.73
N LYS A 7 18.48 13.32 -2.14
CA LYS A 7 17.56 12.22 -2.47
C LYS A 7 17.32 12.26 -3.98
N LYS A 8 17.89 11.29 -4.69
CA LYS A 8 17.64 11.05 -6.12
C LYS A 8 16.11 11.00 -6.27
N LYS A 9 15.52 11.86 -7.13
CA LYS A 9 14.07 11.85 -7.39
C LYS A 9 13.69 10.45 -7.84
N VAL A 10 13.10 9.66 -6.94
CA VAL A 10 12.56 8.34 -7.27
C VAL A 10 11.43 8.60 -8.26
N LYS A 11 11.52 8.05 -9.47
CA LYS A 11 10.49 8.23 -10.52
C LYS A 11 9.16 7.51 -10.18
N GLY A 12 9.08 6.82 -9.04
CA GLY A 12 7.91 6.09 -8.56
C GLY A 12 7.68 6.30 -7.06
N LEU A 13 6.52 5.85 -6.57
CA LEU A 13 6.16 5.90 -5.15
C LEU A 13 7.18 5.14 -4.30
N THR A 14 7.54 5.69 -3.14
CA THR A 14 8.31 4.96 -2.13
C THR A 14 7.42 4.74 -0.93
N ILE A 15 7.23 3.48 -0.56
CA ILE A 15 6.52 3.08 0.66
C ILE A 15 7.58 2.64 1.66
N VAL A 16 7.66 3.33 2.79
CA VAL A 16 8.58 3.02 3.89
C VAL A 16 7.75 2.49 5.04
N CYS A 17 8.17 1.35 5.57
CA CYS A 17 7.54 0.70 6.70
C CYS A 17 8.58 0.51 7.82
N ASP A 18 8.16 0.78 9.05
CA ASP A 18 8.86 0.49 10.30
C ASP A 18 7.78 0.16 11.35
N THR A 19 8.19 -0.18 12.57
CA THR A 19 7.31 -0.41 13.71
C THR A 19 6.39 0.79 13.93
N ASP A 20 5.08 0.58 13.79
CA ASP A 20 4.02 1.60 13.92
C ASP A 20 4.13 2.81 12.97
N VAL A 21 5.03 2.77 11.98
CA VAL A 21 5.26 3.87 11.03
C VAL A 21 5.11 3.36 9.60
N ILE A 22 4.18 3.97 8.86
CA ILE A 22 4.07 3.81 7.41
C ILE A 22 4.17 5.19 6.77
N LEU A 23 5.09 5.35 5.82
CA LEU A 23 5.23 6.56 5.02
C LEU A 23 5.04 6.22 3.55
N ILE A 24 4.27 7.04 2.83
CA ILE A 24 4.19 6.99 1.37
C ILE A 24 4.71 8.33 0.84
N ASN A 25 5.80 8.30 0.07
CA ASN A 25 6.52 9.49 -0.38
C ASN A 25 6.87 10.47 0.76
N SER A 26 7.26 9.93 1.92
CA SER A 26 7.55 10.69 3.15
C SER A 26 6.34 11.33 3.85
N LYS A 27 5.11 11.04 3.42
CA LYS A 27 3.89 11.44 4.13
C LYS A 27 3.43 10.29 5.03
N PRO A 28 3.12 10.54 6.31
CA PRO A 28 2.66 9.49 7.22
C PRO A 28 1.29 8.98 6.84
N LEU A 29 1.08 7.68 7.02
CA LEU A 29 -0.18 6.99 6.85
C LEU A 29 -0.42 6.07 8.05
N THR A 30 -1.53 6.23 8.73
CA THR A 30 -1.97 5.36 9.83
C THR A 30 -3.16 4.53 9.40
N PHE A 31 -3.37 3.37 10.01
CA PHE A 31 -4.58 2.57 9.80
C PHE A 31 -5.33 2.35 11.14
N PRO A 32 -6.67 2.40 11.17
CA PRO A 32 -7.56 2.80 10.07
C PRO A 32 -7.28 4.22 9.54
N THR A 33 -7.59 4.44 8.26
CA THR A 33 -7.46 5.75 7.58
C THR A 33 -8.77 6.16 6.94
N ASP A 34 -8.81 7.34 6.34
CA ASP A 34 -9.97 7.87 5.64
C ASP A 34 -9.63 8.23 4.18
N TYR A 35 -10.66 8.43 3.37
CA TYR A 35 -10.57 8.80 1.97
C TYR A 35 -9.78 10.09 1.73
N THR A 36 -9.96 11.11 2.58
CA THR A 36 -9.31 12.42 2.43
C THR A 36 -7.81 12.27 2.61
N THR A 37 -7.37 11.56 3.66
CA THR A 37 -5.97 11.22 3.92
C THR A 37 -5.34 10.49 2.73
N LEU A 38 -6.04 9.50 2.16
CA LEU A 38 -5.53 8.80 0.97
C LEU A 38 -5.39 9.71 -0.25
N ILE A 39 -6.32 10.65 -0.49
CA ILE A 39 -6.19 11.63 -1.57
C ILE A 39 -5.04 12.60 -1.33
N GLU A 40 -4.83 13.05 -0.11
CA GLU A 40 -3.72 13.95 0.20
C GLU A 40 -2.36 13.28 -0.07
N ILE A 41 -2.28 11.97 0.15
CA ILE A 41 -1.05 11.19 -0.02
C ILE A 41 -0.86 10.75 -1.48
N LEU A 42 -1.89 10.18 -2.10
CA LEU A 42 -1.83 9.51 -3.41
C LEU A 42 -2.38 10.37 -4.56
N GLY A 43 -2.99 11.51 -4.27
CA GLY A 43 -3.73 12.33 -5.22
C GLY A 43 -5.14 11.78 -5.50
N LYS A 44 -5.84 12.40 -6.46
CA LYS A 44 -7.18 11.97 -6.86
C LYS A 44 -7.16 10.55 -7.43
N PRO A 45 -8.09 9.66 -7.02
CA PRO A 45 -8.16 8.32 -7.60
C PRO A 45 -8.51 8.36 -9.08
N THR A 46 -8.03 7.36 -9.82
CA THR A 46 -8.35 7.21 -11.24
C THR A 46 -9.78 6.70 -11.43
N ARG A 47 -10.23 5.81 -10.55
CA ARG A 47 -11.55 5.19 -10.59
C ARG A 47 -12.10 4.97 -9.18
N GLU A 48 -13.40 5.02 -9.08
CA GLU A 48 -14.17 4.56 -7.92
C GLU A 48 -15.24 3.59 -8.42
N LEU A 49 -15.36 2.43 -7.79
CA LEU A 49 -16.36 1.41 -8.15
C LEU A 49 -17.29 1.20 -6.97
N LYS A 50 -18.60 1.34 -7.19
CA LYS A 50 -19.63 1.11 -6.16
C LYS A 50 -20.33 -0.23 -6.39
N LYS A 51 -20.15 -1.18 -5.47
CA LYS A 51 -20.71 -2.54 -5.54
C LYS A 51 -21.22 -2.94 -4.14
N SER A 52 -21.01 -4.19 -3.72
CA SER A 52 -21.25 -4.63 -2.33
C SER A 52 -20.21 -4.07 -1.36
N ASN A 53 -19.00 -3.82 -1.84
CA ASN A 53 -18.02 -2.94 -1.23
C ASN A 53 -17.72 -1.80 -2.22
N ASP A 54 -17.30 -0.66 -1.69
CA ASP A 54 -16.79 0.42 -2.50
C ASP A 54 -15.28 0.27 -2.68
N TYR A 55 -14.78 0.63 -3.87
CA TYR A 55 -13.37 0.51 -4.22
C TYR A 55 -12.83 1.84 -4.71
N ILE A 56 -11.63 2.19 -4.27
CA ILE A 56 -10.87 3.34 -4.75
C ILE A 56 -9.63 2.82 -5.43
N ILE A 57 -9.36 3.28 -6.66
CA ILE A 57 -8.28 2.73 -7.49
C ILE A 57 -7.41 3.85 -8.06
N TRP A 58 -6.11 3.78 -7.78
CA TRP A 58 -5.08 4.61 -8.38
C TRP A 58 -4.32 3.79 -9.43
N ASP A 59 -4.88 3.74 -10.64
CA ASP A 59 -4.37 2.92 -11.74
C ASP A 59 -2.92 3.25 -12.09
N THR A 60 -2.50 4.51 -11.96
CA THR A 60 -1.13 4.97 -12.24
C THR A 60 -0.11 4.51 -11.21
N HIS A 61 -0.58 4.19 -10.00
CA HIS A 61 0.25 3.81 -8.87
C HIS A 61 0.24 2.30 -8.62
N GLY A 62 -0.71 1.56 -9.20
CA GLY A 62 -0.88 0.15 -8.87
C GLY A 62 -1.41 -0.06 -7.45
N ILE A 63 -2.18 0.91 -6.95
CA ILE A 63 -2.73 0.89 -5.59
C ILE A 63 -4.26 0.90 -5.67
N PHE A 64 -4.90 0.12 -4.82
CA PHE A 64 -6.34 0.21 -4.57
C PHE A 64 -6.68 -0.11 -3.12
N CYS A 65 -7.84 0.31 -2.67
CA CYS A 65 -8.43 -0.16 -1.42
C CYS A 65 -9.92 -0.47 -1.63
N GLY A 66 -10.41 -1.46 -0.87
CA GLY A 66 -11.83 -1.69 -0.70
C GLY A 66 -12.26 -1.17 0.66
N TYR A 67 -13.45 -0.58 0.75
CA TYR A 67 -14.00 -0.04 1.98
C TYR A 67 -15.53 -0.19 2.01
N THR A 68 -16.07 -0.22 3.23
CA THR A 68 -17.51 -0.12 3.52
C THR A 68 -17.85 1.24 4.11
N GLU A 69 -16.92 1.80 4.88
CA GLU A 69 -17.00 3.09 5.56
C GLU A 69 -15.83 3.97 5.08
N ARG A 70 -16.14 5.16 4.58
CA ARG A 70 -15.18 6.02 3.88
C ARG A 70 -14.15 6.66 4.81
N ASP A 71 -14.47 6.71 6.10
CA ASP A 71 -13.68 7.18 7.23
C ASP A 71 -13.00 6.05 8.03
N ASN A 72 -13.14 4.79 7.57
CA ASN A 72 -12.61 3.62 8.27
C ASN A 72 -12.03 2.58 7.29
N ILE A 73 -11.08 3.05 6.48
CA ILE A 73 -10.35 2.23 5.51
C ILE A 73 -9.24 1.47 6.25
N LEU A 74 -9.33 0.14 6.25
CA LEU A 74 -8.47 -0.72 7.07
C LEU A 74 -7.15 -1.12 6.42
N SER A 75 -7.07 -1.04 5.09
CA SER A 75 -5.86 -1.41 4.34
C SER A 75 -5.83 -0.80 2.94
N ILE A 76 -4.63 -0.73 2.37
CA ILE A 76 -4.39 -0.55 0.95
C ILE A 76 -3.72 -1.80 0.38
N ASN A 77 -3.97 -2.06 -0.90
CA ASN A 77 -3.40 -3.18 -1.63
C ASN A 77 -2.59 -2.66 -2.82
N ILE A 78 -1.42 -3.23 -3.02
CA ILE A 78 -0.44 -2.84 -4.01
C ILE A 78 -0.23 -4.03 -4.93
N TYR A 79 -0.64 -3.92 -6.20
CA TYR A 79 -0.52 -5.00 -7.17
C TYR A 79 0.73 -4.85 -8.04
N GLN A 80 1.45 -5.96 -8.20
CA GLN A 80 2.73 -6.02 -8.91
C GLN A 80 2.67 -6.88 -10.19
N ASN A 81 1.59 -7.64 -10.43
CA ASN A 81 1.37 -8.33 -11.71
C ASN A 81 0.07 -7.91 -12.42
N LYS A 82 -0.01 -8.16 -13.73
CA LYS A 82 -1.17 -7.83 -14.57
C LYS A 82 -1.97 -9.08 -14.97
N LYS A 83 -1.87 -10.17 -14.19
CA LYS A 83 -2.54 -11.44 -14.53
C LYS A 83 -4.04 -11.38 -14.28
N ASP A 84 -4.46 -10.71 -13.20
CA ASP A 84 -5.87 -10.41 -12.97
C ASP A 84 -6.38 -9.37 -14.00
N ARG A 85 -7.36 -9.77 -14.82
CA ARG A 85 -8.02 -8.91 -15.82
C ARG A 85 -9.34 -8.33 -15.35
N SER A 86 -9.73 -8.56 -14.09
CA SER A 86 -10.95 -8.02 -13.53
C SER A 86 -10.90 -6.50 -13.44
N GLU A 87 -12.08 -5.87 -13.36
CA GLU A 87 -12.20 -4.43 -13.15
C GLU A 87 -11.58 -3.95 -11.83
N TYR A 88 -11.37 -4.87 -10.89
CA TYR A 88 -10.79 -4.62 -9.56
C TYR A 88 -9.26 -4.55 -9.58
N ASN A 89 -8.59 -4.99 -10.65
CA ASN A 89 -7.16 -4.78 -10.81
C ASN A 89 -6.87 -3.35 -11.31
N THR A 90 -5.69 -2.86 -10.97
CA THR A 90 -5.14 -1.61 -11.46
C THR A 90 -4.70 -1.78 -12.92
N LYS A 91 -4.83 -0.72 -13.73
CA LYS A 91 -4.42 -0.78 -15.14
C LYS A 91 -2.90 -0.78 -15.34
N LYS A 92 -2.15 -0.17 -14.42
CA LYS A 92 -0.68 -0.23 -14.34
C LYS A 92 -0.29 -0.76 -12.97
N GLN A 93 0.81 -1.52 -12.94
CA GLN A 93 1.26 -2.17 -11.71
C GLN A 93 2.27 -1.27 -11.00
N PHE A 94 2.41 -1.51 -9.71
CA PHE A 94 3.33 -0.77 -8.87
C PHE A 94 4.76 -0.93 -9.39
N LYS A 95 5.41 0.21 -9.65
CA LYS A 95 6.83 0.32 -10.05
C LYS A 95 7.65 1.11 -9.02
N GLY A 96 7.07 1.29 -7.85
CA GLY A 96 7.71 1.95 -6.73
C GLY A 96 8.63 1.02 -5.96
N LYS A 97 8.99 1.45 -4.76
CA LYS A 97 9.83 0.68 -3.83
C LYS A 97 9.09 0.46 -2.52
N LEU A 98 9.30 -0.72 -1.93
CA LEU A 98 8.94 -1.03 -0.56
C LEU A 98 10.24 -1.09 0.25
N VAL A 99 10.30 -0.32 1.33
CA VAL A 99 11.46 -0.25 2.22
C VAL A 99 11.00 -0.65 3.62
N LEU A 100 11.71 -1.58 4.25
CA LEU A 100 11.49 -2.00 5.63
C LEU A 100 12.78 -1.79 6.42
N ASN A 101 12.73 -1.03 7.52
CA ASN A 101 13.90 -0.76 8.37
C ASN A 101 15.13 -0.28 7.56
N ASP A 102 14.91 0.70 6.67
CA ASP A 102 15.90 1.26 5.73
C ASP A 102 16.44 0.32 4.65
N GLU A 103 15.93 -0.91 4.54
CA GLU A 103 16.30 -1.88 3.49
C GLU A 103 15.18 -2.04 2.45
N GLU A 104 15.54 -2.03 1.17
CA GLU A 104 14.57 -2.30 0.09
C GLU A 104 14.24 -3.80 0.06
N ILE A 105 12.95 -4.12 0.15
CA ILE A 105 12.45 -5.49 0.15
C ILE A 105 11.44 -5.70 -0.98
N THR A 106 11.31 -6.95 -1.42
CA THR A 106 10.31 -7.41 -2.37
C THR A 106 9.25 -8.27 -1.67
N ASN A 107 8.07 -8.36 -2.26
CA ASN A 107 6.94 -9.08 -1.67
C ASN A 107 7.14 -10.60 -1.63
N ASP A 108 8.08 -11.16 -2.37
CA ASP A 108 8.41 -12.59 -2.33
C ASP A 108 9.21 -12.99 -1.10
N GLU A 109 9.85 -12.03 -0.43
CA GLU A 109 10.71 -12.27 0.75
C GLU A 109 9.92 -12.49 2.04
N PHE A 110 8.59 -12.26 2.04
CA PHE A 110 7.77 -12.38 3.23
C PHE A 110 6.40 -13.02 2.99
N GLY A 111 5.82 -13.57 4.05
CA GLY A 111 4.39 -13.93 4.10
C GLY A 111 3.57 -12.85 4.79
N LYS A 112 3.94 -12.54 6.04
CA LYS A 112 3.39 -11.45 6.84
C LYS A 112 4.50 -10.88 7.73
N ILE A 113 4.59 -9.56 7.81
CA ILE A 113 5.48 -8.84 8.72
C ILE A 113 4.61 -8.00 9.66
N PRO A 114 4.48 -8.37 10.94
CA PRO A 114 3.80 -7.54 11.93
C PRO A 114 4.69 -6.35 12.31
N LEU A 115 4.12 -5.14 12.30
CA LEU A 115 4.81 -3.87 12.59
C LEU A 115 4.02 -3.09 13.65
N GLY A 116 3.70 -3.76 14.76
CA GLY A 116 2.81 -3.22 15.79
C GLY A 116 1.35 -3.23 15.35
N LYS A 117 0.71 -2.05 15.37
CA LYS A 117 -0.71 -1.86 14.99
C LYS A 117 -0.99 -2.12 13.51
N VAL A 118 0.04 -2.11 12.68
CA VAL A 118 -0.04 -2.38 11.24
C VAL A 118 0.76 -3.62 10.86
N ALA A 119 0.48 -4.16 9.68
CA ALA A 119 1.24 -5.27 9.13
C ALA A 119 1.33 -5.17 7.61
N ILE A 120 2.42 -5.71 7.06
CA ILE A 120 2.59 -5.95 5.64
C ILE A 120 2.27 -7.42 5.37
N HIS A 121 1.44 -7.69 4.38
CA HIS A 121 1.00 -9.04 4.03
C HIS A 121 1.26 -9.29 2.56
N ARG A 122 1.88 -10.41 2.20
CA ARG A 122 1.99 -10.82 0.80
C ARG A 122 0.61 -11.19 0.26
N LEU A 123 0.32 -10.73 -0.95
CA LEU A 123 -0.84 -11.13 -1.71
C LEU A 123 -0.39 -12.16 -2.76
N GLY A 124 -0.94 -13.37 -2.65
CA GLY A 124 -0.69 -14.48 -3.58
C GLY A 124 0.78 -14.86 -3.72
N ARG A 125 1.07 -15.55 -4.81
CA ARG A 125 2.40 -15.85 -5.37
C ARG A 125 2.53 -15.21 -6.75
N GLU A 126 3.73 -15.14 -7.30
CA GLU A 126 3.95 -14.56 -8.64
C GLU A 126 3.10 -15.27 -9.72
N SER A 127 2.89 -16.59 -9.57
CA SER A 127 2.01 -17.40 -10.41
C SER A 127 0.55 -16.94 -10.38
N ASP A 128 0.09 -16.38 -9.26
CA ASP A 128 -1.31 -16.15 -8.96
C ASP A 128 -1.84 -14.87 -9.61
N MET A 129 -3.16 -14.77 -9.72
CA MET A 129 -3.81 -13.58 -10.31
C MET A 129 -3.57 -12.32 -9.46
N ARG A 130 -3.50 -12.47 -8.13
CA ARG A 130 -3.35 -11.37 -7.18
C ARG A 130 -1.97 -11.43 -6.55
N PHE A 131 -0.98 -10.93 -7.28
CA PHE A 131 0.38 -10.82 -6.78
C PHE A 131 0.70 -9.40 -6.34
N GLY A 132 1.23 -9.27 -5.14
CA GLY A 132 1.68 -8.01 -4.59
C GLY A 132 1.75 -8.06 -3.06
N PHE A 133 1.34 -6.97 -2.41
CA PHE A 133 1.27 -6.89 -0.97
C PHE A 133 0.16 -5.95 -0.49
N SER A 134 -0.26 -6.13 0.76
CA SER A 134 -1.24 -5.30 1.46
C SER A 134 -0.58 -4.69 2.67
N ILE A 135 -0.95 -3.44 2.99
CA ILE A 135 -0.54 -2.75 4.22
C ILE A 135 -1.82 -2.29 4.90
N GLY A 136 -1.97 -2.59 6.18
CA GLY A 136 -3.16 -2.21 6.92
C GLY A 136 -3.13 -2.65 8.38
N VAL A 137 -4.29 -2.56 9.03
CA VAL A 137 -4.47 -2.93 10.43
C VAL A 137 -4.01 -4.38 10.69
N ASN A 138 -3.12 -4.55 11.67
CA ASN A 138 -2.74 -5.85 12.17
C ASN A 138 -3.81 -6.37 13.15
N ARG A 139 -4.79 -7.11 12.62
CA ARG A 139 -5.92 -7.65 13.43
C ARG A 139 -5.52 -8.61 14.56
N VAL A 140 -4.29 -9.10 14.56
CA VAL A 140 -3.77 -10.01 15.60
C VAL A 140 -2.96 -9.25 16.65
N TYR A 141 -2.78 -7.93 16.48
CA TYR A 141 -2.12 -7.09 17.46
C TYR A 141 -2.96 -7.03 18.74
N LYS A 142 -2.42 -7.63 19.81
CA LYS A 142 -2.99 -7.62 21.17
C LYS A 142 -2.24 -6.62 22.04
N GLY A 143 -2.05 -5.38 21.57
CA GLY A 143 -1.39 -4.35 22.36
C GLY A 143 -2.04 -4.23 23.73
N LEU A 144 -1.22 -4.30 24.78
CA LEU A 144 -1.56 -4.13 26.19
C LEU A 144 -2.23 -2.79 26.46
#